data_AF-A0A7K0FWJ9-F1
#
_entry.id   AF-A0A7K0FWJ9-F1
#
_cell.length_a   1.000
_cell.length_b   1.000
_cell.length_c   1.000
_cell.angle_alpha   90.00
_cell.angle_beta   90.00
_cell.angle_gamma   90.00
#
_symmetry.space_group_name_H-M   'P 1'
#
loop_
_entity.id
_entity.type
_entity.pdbx_description
1 polymer ?
#
loop_
_entity_poly.entity_id
_entity_poly.type
_entity_poly.pdbx_seq_one_letter_code
_entity_poly.pdbx_strand_id
1 'polypeptide(L)'
;MNNKKIFLFSAFAMLFSNALFAQQTSYKFDFGTGKTAKGYINILPGSRFEDGKKYGFDFNSKVEGTEHAGKNVLTSDGVKSEKPFYFSAAVPEGNYEVTVTLGDEKEATSTTVKAESRRLMLENIKTKAGQFLTKTFIVNIKDRNITGGQVVSLKPRELTKLDWDDKLTLEFDGKTVLAALEIKKVENQITVFLAGNSTVVNQEEEPWASWGQMIPRFFKPGVAIANHAESGLTLGSFLGSKRLTKVLSVMKPGDYLFVEFGHNDQKDKGPNDGAYKSYTERLKTFITETRKKGGIPVIVTSTSRRSFDSTGKIQNTLGDFPDAARKVAKEENIALIDLNVMTAQLFNALGEEQSKKALVHYPANSYPGQDKPLADNTHFNPYGAYEIAQCVILGIKNQKLGLIKYLVDDLPVFDPSEPDDLSVWKWPESPGSSLVKPDGN
;
A
#
# COMPACT_ATOMS: atom_id res chain seq x y z
N MET A 1 47.60 38.23 44.40
CA MET A 1 48.03 37.76 43.06
C MET A 1 47.36 36.42 42.78
N ASN A 2 46.62 36.35 41.67
CA ASN A 2 45.61 35.32 41.36
C ASN A 2 46.20 33.93 41.09
N ASN A 3 45.76 32.92 41.86
CA ASN A 3 45.92 31.51 41.54
C ASN A 3 44.79 31.06 40.60
N LYS A 4 45.06 30.92 39.30
CA LYS A 4 44.17 30.20 38.37
C LYS A 4 44.64 28.74 38.27
N LYS A 5 43.83 27.83 38.80
CA LYS A 5 43.93 26.39 38.56
C LYS A 5 43.53 26.11 37.11
N ILE A 6 44.44 25.50 36.35
CA ILE A 6 44.16 24.98 35.01
C ILE A 6 43.55 23.59 35.20
N PHE A 7 42.26 23.43 34.90
CA PHE A 7 41.63 22.13 34.74
C PHE A 7 41.92 21.62 33.33
N LEU A 8 42.76 20.58 33.21
CA LEU A 8 42.83 19.77 32.00
C LEU A 8 41.58 18.88 31.94
N PHE A 9 40.68 19.17 31.01
CA PHE A 9 39.65 18.22 30.58
C PHE A 9 40.28 17.26 29.57
N SER A 10 40.51 16.02 29.98
CA SER A 10 40.80 14.92 29.05
C SER A 10 39.51 14.55 28.31
N ALA A 11 39.39 14.98 27.06
CA ALA A 11 38.31 14.54 26.17
C ALA A 11 38.61 13.11 25.70
N PHE A 12 37.92 12.13 26.26
CA PHE A 12 37.90 10.76 25.75
C PHE A 12 36.99 10.74 24.51
N ALA A 13 37.57 10.83 23.32
CA ALA A 13 36.84 10.62 22.08
C ALA A 13 36.51 9.12 21.96
N MET A 14 35.28 8.72 22.29
CA MET A 14 34.73 7.44 21.84
C MET A 14 34.55 7.51 20.32
N LEU A 15 35.51 6.98 19.59
CA LEU A 15 35.33 6.60 18.19
C LEU A 15 34.30 5.47 18.15
N PHE A 16 33.03 5.81 17.90
CA PHE A 16 32.05 4.82 17.45
C PHE A 16 32.50 4.35 16.07
N SER A 17 33.13 3.17 16.03
CA SER A 17 33.27 2.41 14.81
C SER A 17 31.87 1.99 14.35
N ASN A 18 31.26 2.78 13.47
CA ASN A 18 30.13 2.33 12.66
C ASN A 18 30.64 1.28 11.68
N ALA A 19 30.82 0.05 12.18
CA ALA A 19 30.83 -1.10 11.32
C ALA A 19 29.45 -1.17 10.67
N LEU A 20 29.36 -0.69 9.42
CA LEU A 20 28.23 -0.93 8.53
C LEU A 20 28.10 -2.45 8.36
N PHE A 21 27.36 -3.10 9.25
CA PHE A 21 26.91 -4.46 9.00
C PHE A 21 26.02 -4.39 7.77
N ALA A 22 26.42 -5.08 6.69
CA ALA A 22 25.57 -5.22 5.52
C ALA A 22 24.25 -5.88 5.96
N GLN A 23 23.16 -5.11 5.92
CA GLN A 23 21.84 -5.63 6.26
C GLN A 23 21.48 -6.72 5.26
N GLN A 24 20.89 -7.81 5.75
CA GLN A 24 20.54 -8.94 4.90
C GLN A 24 19.41 -8.54 3.94
N THR A 25 19.62 -8.79 2.65
CA THR A 25 18.72 -8.37 1.56
C THR A 25 18.04 -9.55 0.86
N SER A 26 18.31 -10.78 1.31
CA SER A 26 17.61 -11.96 0.82
C SER A 26 17.46 -13.02 1.90
N TYR A 27 16.30 -13.67 1.90
CA TYR A 27 15.94 -14.78 2.76
C TYR A 27 15.25 -15.86 1.95
N LYS A 28 15.41 -17.12 2.38
CA LYS A 28 14.62 -18.25 1.93
C LYS A 28 14.16 -19.00 3.18
N PHE A 29 12.87 -19.08 3.40
CA PHE A 29 12.25 -19.66 4.59
C PHE A 29 11.46 -20.89 4.22
N ASP A 30 11.68 -21.96 4.98
CA ASP A 30 11.00 -23.24 4.88
C ASP A 30 10.24 -23.45 6.19
N PHE A 31 8.91 -23.48 6.10
CA PHE A 31 8.03 -23.45 7.25
C PHE A 31 7.60 -24.85 7.62
N GLY A 32 7.59 -25.15 8.91
CA GLY A 32 7.15 -26.44 9.42
C GLY A 32 8.21 -27.12 10.28
N THR A 33 7.83 -28.28 10.83
CA THR A 33 8.63 -29.05 11.78
C THR A 33 9.41 -30.20 11.14
N GLY A 34 9.27 -30.37 9.82
CA GLY A 34 9.87 -31.43 9.06
C GLY A 34 11.33 -31.16 8.72
N LYS A 35 11.82 -31.89 7.70
CA LYS A 35 13.19 -31.73 7.22
C LYS A 35 13.31 -30.40 6.48
N THR A 36 14.32 -29.60 6.80
CA THR A 36 14.56 -28.34 6.10
C THR A 36 15.20 -28.55 4.72
N ALA A 37 14.66 -27.88 3.70
CA ALA A 37 15.22 -27.81 2.36
C ALA A 37 16.61 -27.15 2.35
N LYS A 38 17.50 -27.65 1.47
CA LYS A 38 18.87 -27.14 1.39
C LYS A 38 18.88 -25.65 0.98
N GLY A 39 19.55 -24.82 1.77
CA GLY A 39 19.67 -23.37 1.52
C GLY A 39 18.49 -22.54 2.05
N TYR A 40 17.56 -23.17 2.76
CA TYR A 40 16.46 -22.50 3.45
C TYR A 40 16.70 -22.43 4.95
N ILE A 41 16.13 -21.40 5.57
CA ILE A 41 16.07 -21.19 7.01
C ILE A 41 14.77 -21.80 7.50
N ASN A 42 14.85 -22.72 8.47
CA ASN A 42 13.66 -23.33 9.04
C ASN A 42 12.90 -22.35 9.93
N ILE A 43 11.58 -22.27 9.73
CA ILE A 43 10.65 -21.49 10.54
C ILE A 43 9.64 -22.42 11.22
N LEU A 44 9.82 -22.62 12.52
CA LEU A 44 8.90 -23.38 13.34
C LEU A 44 7.67 -22.53 13.73
N PRO A 45 6.52 -23.16 14.06
CA PRO A 45 5.33 -22.44 14.55
C PRO A 45 5.58 -21.51 15.74
N GLY A 46 6.63 -21.77 16.54
CA GLY A 46 7.06 -20.95 17.68
C GLY A 46 8.07 -19.83 17.35
N SER A 47 8.53 -19.72 16.10
CA SER A 47 9.50 -18.68 15.71
C SER A 47 8.85 -17.30 15.74
N ARG A 48 9.21 -16.46 16.71
CA ARG A 48 8.67 -15.10 16.87
C ARG A 48 9.64 -14.03 16.37
N PHE A 49 9.12 -12.96 15.78
CA PHE A 49 9.83 -11.71 15.58
C PHE A 49 9.86 -10.96 16.92
N GLU A 50 11.04 -10.85 17.52
CA GLU A 50 11.29 -10.25 18.84
C GLU A 50 12.60 -9.46 18.77
N ASP A 51 12.86 -8.61 19.76
CA ASP A 51 14.06 -7.77 19.83
C ASP A 51 15.35 -8.55 19.51
N GLY A 52 16.08 -8.10 18.49
CA GLY A 52 17.33 -8.70 18.04
C GLY A 52 17.19 -9.85 17.03
N LYS A 53 15.99 -10.38 16.79
CA LYS A 53 15.74 -11.34 15.69
C LYS A 53 15.47 -10.60 14.39
N LYS A 54 15.95 -11.18 13.29
CA LYS A 54 15.80 -10.60 11.93
C LYS A 54 14.54 -11.05 11.22
N TYR A 55 13.84 -12.06 11.72
CA TYR A 55 12.64 -12.62 11.07
C TYR A 55 11.82 -13.45 12.06
N GLY A 56 10.54 -13.66 11.76
CA GLY A 56 9.65 -14.54 12.52
C GLY A 56 8.17 -14.14 12.42
N PHE A 57 7.30 -14.91 13.08
CA PHE A 57 5.90 -14.56 13.24
C PHE A 57 5.75 -13.35 14.16
N ASP A 58 4.96 -12.37 13.74
CA ASP A 58 4.82 -11.07 14.38
C ASP A 58 3.37 -10.85 14.87
N PHE A 59 3.09 -9.78 15.62
CA PHE A 59 1.75 -9.39 16.07
C PHE A 59 0.97 -10.52 16.79
N ASN A 60 1.69 -11.30 17.62
CA ASN A 60 1.14 -12.44 18.36
C ASN A 60 0.45 -13.52 17.49
N SER A 61 0.88 -13.62 16.25
CA SER A 61 0.41 -14.62 15.29
C SER A 61 0.51 -16.04 15.83
N LYS A 62 -0.56 -16.81 15.64
CA LYS A 62 -0.66 -18.22 16.05
C LYS A 62 -0.89 -19.08 14.83
N VAL A 63 0.04 -20.00 14.61
CA VAL A 63 0.00 -20.98 13.53
C VAL A 63 0.30 -22.37 14.08
N GLU A 64 -0.11 -23.39 13.37
CA GLU A 64 0.16 -24.79 13.67
C GLU A 64 1.09 -25.40 12.62
N GLY A 65 1.95 -26.34 13.01
CA GLY A 65 2.73 -27.11 12.04
C GLY A 65 1.87 -28.16 11.34
N THR A 66 2.11 -28.37 10.05
CA THR A 66 1.58 -29.51 9.30
C THR A 66 2.74 -30.26 8.64
N GLU A 67 2.63 -31.58 8.57
CA GLU A 67 3.61 -32.44 7.93
C GLU A 67 2.89 -33.57 7.18
N HIS A 68 3.47 -33.97 6.05
CA HIS A 68 2.95 -35.02 5.19
C HIS A 68 4.08 -35.77 4.48
N ALA A 69 3.79 -37.01 4.10
CA ALA A 69 4.72 -37.83 3.36
C ALA A 69 4.90 -37.25 1.94
N GLY A 70 6.13 -36.89 1.58
CA GLY A 70 6.44 -36.30 0.28
C GLY A 70 7.92 -36.41 -0.08
N LYS A 71 8.22 -36.44 -1.37
CA LYS A 71 9.62 -36.42 -1.87
C LYS A 71 10.17 -35.00 -1.97
N ASN A 72 9.30 -34.01 -2.17
CA ASN A 72 9.69 -32.61 -2.22
C ASN A 72 9.72 -32.03 -0.80
N VAL A 73 10.92 -31.76 -0.31
CA VAL A 73 11.15 -31.29 1.06
C VAL A 73 10.43 -29.95 1.32
N LEU A 74 10.44 -29.04 0.35
CA LEU A 74 9.86 -27.69 0.50
C LEU A 74 8.32 -27.68 0.57
N THR A 75 7.70 -28.79 0.23
CA THR A 75 6.26 -28.99 0.27
C THR A 75 5.99 -30.34 0.92
N SER A 76 6.76 -30.73 1.95
CA SER A 76 6.44 -31.89 2.79
C SER A 76 5.92 -31.46 4.16
N ASP A 77 6.02 -30.18 4.48
CA ASP A 77 5.56 -29.55 5.69
C ASP A 77 5.21 -28.08 5.42
N GLY A 78 4.65 -27.44 6.44
CA GLY A 78 4.18 -26.08 6.38
C GLY A 78 3.74 -25.57 7.74
N VAL A 79 3.34 -24.31 7.76
CA VAL A 79 2.53 -23.73 8.84
C VAL A 79 1.12 -23.47 8.34
N LYS A 80 0.12 -23.68 9.20
CA LYS A 80 -1.29 -23.47 8.85
C LYS A 80 -2.04 -22.65 9.88
N SER A 81 -3.06 -21.95 9.42
CA SER A 81 -4.04 -21.24 10.25
C SER A 81 -5.31 -20.96 9.47
N GLU A 82 -6.44 -20.94 10.17
CA GLU A 82 -7.73 -20.41 9.65
C GLU A 82 -7.99 -18.97 10.11
N LYS A 83 -7.12 -18.43 10.98
CA LYS A 83 -7.11 -17.03 11.41
C LYS A 83 -5.97 -16.27 10.74
N PRO A 84 -6.11 -14.95 10.54
CA PRO A 84 -5.02 -14.12 10.02
C PRO A 84 -3.73 -14.29 10.84
N PHE A 85 -2.59 -14.31 10.15
CA PHE A 85 -1.28 -14.31 10.79
C PHE A 85 -0.27 -13.51 9.98
N TYR A 86 0.77 -13.05 10.68
CA TYR A 86 1.79 -12.15 10.19
C TYR A 86 3.16 -12.78 10.27
N PHE A 87 3.97 -12.57 9.23
CA PHE A 87 5.38 -12.90 9.22
C PHE A 87 6.20 -11.69 8.78
N SER A 88 7.23 -11.37 9.58
CA SER A 88 8.08 -10.22 9.37
C SER A 88 9.52 -10.64 9.09
N ALA A 89 10.22 -9.87 8.26
CA ALA A 89 11.66 -9.99 8.03
C ALA A 89 12.30 -8.60 7.94
N ALA A 90 13.29 -8.33 8.78
CA ALA A 90 14.08 -7.10 8.76
C ALA A 90 14.86 -7.01 7.44
N VAL A 91 14.55 -5.98 6.66
CA VAL A 91 15.16 -5.69 5.36
C VAL A 91 15.28 -4.17 5.20
N PRO A 92 16.34 -3.66 4.54
CA PRO A 92 16.44 -2.22 4.29
C PRO A 92 15.39 -1.75 3.27
N GLU A 93 15.22 -0.43 3.15
CA GLU A 93 14.47 0.18 2.05
C GLU A 93 14.85 -0.38 0.68
N GLY A 94 13.85 -0.60 -0.18
CA GLY A 94 14.01 -1.07 -1.54
C GLY A 94 12.81 -1.87 -2.05
N ASN A 95 12.94 -2.39 -3.26
CA ASN A 95 11.96 -3.29 -3.84
C ASN A 95 12.39 -4.74 -3.60
N TYR A 96 11.44 -5.58 -3.23
CA TYR A 96 11.65 -6.99 -2.91
C TYR A 96 10.73 -7.86 -3.76
N GLU A 97 11.32 -8.79 -4.50
CA GLU A 97 10.61 -9.91 -5.07
C GLU A 97 10.31 -10.89 -3.94
N VAL A 98 9.01 -11.15 -3.73
CA VAL A 98 8.49 -12.04 -2.70
C VAL A 98 7.83 -13.21 -3.39
N THR A 99 8.31 -14.41 -3.11
CA THR A 99 7.75 -15.66 -3.65
C THR A 99 7.21 -16.52 -2.51
N VAL A 100 5.93 -16.83 -2.54
CA VAL A 100 5.25 -17.69 -1.56
C VAL A 100 4.86 -19.02 -2.19
N THR A 101 5.02 -20.11 -1.45
CA THR A 101 4.50 -21.44 -1.83
C THR A 101 3.36 -21.82 -0.88
N LEU A 102 2.17 -21.96 -1.45
CA LEU A 102 0.90 -22.11 -0.75
C LEU A 102 0.23 -23.43 -1.15
N GLY A 103 -0.41 -24.11 -0.20
CA GLY A 103 -1.15 -25.34 -0.45
C GLY A 103 -0.97 -26.37 0.66
N ASP A 104 -1.78 -27.41 0.63
CA ASP A 104 -1.70 -28.52 1.58
C ASP A 104 -2.01 -29.85 0.89
N GLU A 105 -1.37 -30.93 1.36
CA GLU A 105 -1.57 -32.26 0.79
C GLU A 105 -2.96 -32.83 1.11
N LYS A 106 -3.53 -32.50 2.28
CA LYS A 106 -4.73 -33.14 2.84
C LYS A 106 -5.98 -32.30 2.62
N GLU A 107 -5.86 -30.98 2.55
CA GLU A 107 -7.03 -30.09 2.48
C GLU A 107 -6.91 -28.99 1.42
N ALA A 108 -8.07 -28.55 0.92
CA ALA A 108 -8.14 -27.36 0.08
C ALA A 108 -7.92 -26.09 0.92
N THR A 109 -7.23 -25.12 0.33
CA THR A 109 -6.91 -23.83 0.96
C THR A 109 -7.46 -22.66 0.16
N SER A 110 -7.60 -21.50 0.82
CA SER A 110 -7.93 -20.23 0.19
C SER A 110 -7.21 -19.12 0.93
N THR A 111 -6.16 -18.59 0.30
CA THR A 111 -5.23 -17.64 0.91
C THR A 111 -5.29 -16.28 0.25
N THR A 112 -5.49 -15.24 1.04
CA THR A 112 -5.21 -13.86 0.64
C THR A 112 -3.90 -13.42 1.29
N VAL A 113 -3.07 -12.69 0.55
CA VAL A 113 -1.80 -12.15 1.05
C VAL A 113 -1.82 -10.65 0.93
N LYS A 114 -1.56 -9.97 2.05
CA LYS A 114 -1.36 -8.52 2.10
C LYS A 114 0.05 -8.20 2.58
N ALA A 115 0.53 -7.00 2.29
CA ALA A 115 1.84 -6.52 2.75
C ALA A 115 1.75 -5.15 3.42
N GLU A 116 2.55 -4.96 4.46
CA GLU A 116 2.60 -3.76 5.31
C GLU A 116 1.20 -3.37 5.81
N SER A 117 0.82 -2.10 5.73
CA SER A 117 -0.51 -1.59 6.09
C SER A 117 -1.57 -2.01 5.03
N ARG A 118 -1.79 -3.32 4.90
CA ARG A 118 -2.88 -3.97 4.13
C ARG A 118 -2.87 -3.73 2.62
N ARG A 119 -1.69 -3.58 2.00
CA ARG A 119 -1.61 -3.59 0.53
C ARG A 119 -1.98 -4.98 0.01
N LEU A 120 -3.02 -5.08 -0.82
CA LEU A 120 -3.47 -6.35 -1.37
C LEU A 120 -2.46 -6.85 -2.43
N MET A 121 -1.80 -7.97 -2.17
CA MET A 121 -0.81 -8.54 -3.08
C MET A 121 -1.37 -9.73 -3.86
N LEU A 122 -1.98 -10.69 -3.16
CA LEU A 122 -2.61 -11.87 -3.75
C LEU A 122 -4.04 -12.00 -3.23
N GLU A 123 -5.00 -12.15 -4.12
CA GLU A 123 -6.43 -12.24 -3.78
C GLU A 123 -6.90 -13.69 -3.90
N ASN A 124 -7.34 -14.27 -2.79
CA ASN A 124 -8.10 -15.52 -2.74
C ASN A 124 -7.49 -16.66 -3.57
N ILE A 125 -6.18 -16.91 -3.39
CA ILE A 125 -5.45 -17.99 -4.04
C ILE A 125 -5.98 -19.32 -3.51
N LYS A 126 -6.67 -20.07 -4.37
CA LYS A 126 -7.25 -21.37 -4.02
C LYS A 126 -6.35 -22.51 -4.46
N THR A 127 -6.20 -23.51 -3.59
CA THR A 127 -5.60 -24.80 -3.93
C THR A 127 -6.56 -25.93 -3.59
N LYS A 128 -6.49 -27.04 -4.33
CA LYS A 128 -7.13 -28.30 -3.95
C LYS A 128 -6.20 -29.08 -3.01
N ALA A 129 -6.74 -30.03 -2.26
CA ALA A 129 -5.91 -31.01 -1.55
C ALA A 129 -4.93 -31.68 -2.52
N GLY A 130 -3.65 -31.76 -2.14
CA GLY A 130 -2.56 -32.29 -2.96
C GLY A 130 -1.99 -31.29 -3.98
N GLN A 131 -2.46 -30.04 -3.98
CA GLN A 131 -1.99 -29.00 -4.89
C GLN A 131 -1.21 -27.93 -4.13
N PHE A 132 -0.02 -27.61 -4.65
CA PHE A 132 0.78 -26.47 -4.22
C PHE A 132 0.92 -25.47 -5.36
N LEU A 133 0.79 -24.18 -5.05
CA LEU A 133 1.00 -23.08 -5.99
C LEU A 133 2.10 -22.17 -5.47
N THR A 134 3.01 -21.79 -6.36
CA THR A 134 3.99 -20.74 -6.10
C THR A 134 3.53 -19.44 -6.76
N LYS A 135 3.53 -18.35 -6.00
CA LYS A 135 3.12 -17.02 -6.47
C LYS A 135 4.19 -16.01 -6.13
N THR A 136 4.46 -15.10 -7.06
CA THR A 136 5.50 -14.07 -6.92
C THR A 136 4.90 -12.69 -7.14
N PHE A 137 5.27 -11.73 -6.30
CA PHE A 137 4.86 -10.33 -6.40
C PHE A 137 6.01 -9.42 -5.90
N ILE A 138 5.90 -8.11 -6.14
CA ILE A 138 6.90 -7.14 -5.69
C ILE A 138 6.35 -6.28 -4.56
N VAL A 139 7.09 -6.22 -3.45
CA VAL A 139 6.79 -5.34 -2.32
C VAL A 139 7.82 -4.21 -2.31
N ASN A 140 7.35 -2.97 -2.28
CA ASN A 140 8.22 -1.83 -1.97
C ASN A 140 8.24 -1.60 -0.44
N ILE A 141 9.44 -1.57 0.14
CA ILE A 141 9.71 -1.16 1.52
C ILE A 141 10.29 0.24 1.46
N LYS A 142 9.73 1.15 2.26
CA LYS A 142 10.17 2.55 2.34
C LYS A 142 10.49 2.90 3.79
N ASP A 143 11.41 3.83 3.97
CA ASP A 143 11.64 4.45 5.27
C ASP A 143 11.47 5.97 5.19
N ARG A 144 11.50 6.65 6.35
CA ARG A 144 11.39 8.11 6.40
C ARG A 144 12.69 8.86 6.11
N ASN A 145 13.82 8.16 5.98
CA ASN A 145 15.14 8.79 5.86
C ASN A 145 15.40 9.25 4.43
N ILE A 146 16.02 10.42 4.27
CA ILE A 146 16.36 10.99 2.96
C ILE A 146 17.86 11.23 2.93
N THR A 147 18.48 10.99 1.77
CA THR A 147 19.92 11.24 1.56
C THR A 147 20.30 12.65 2.03
N GLY A 148 21.41 12.76 2.76
CA GLY A 148 21.85 14.02 3.36
C GLY A 148 21.25 14.31 4.74
N GLY A 149 20.67 13.31 5.41
CA GLY A 149 20.21 13.40 6.81
C GLY A 149 18.87 14.11 7.01
N GLN A 150 18.14 14.38 5.92
CA GLN A 150 16.77 14.86 6.02
C GLN A 150 15.82 13.69 6.33
N VAL A 151 14.64 13.99 6.87
CA VAL A 151 13.59 13.00 7.13
C VAL A 151 12.24 13.51 6.65
N VAL A 152 11.39 12.60 6.22
CA VAL A 152 9.95 12.86 6.00
C VAL A 152 9.32 13.18 7.35
N SER A 153 8.58 14.29 7.41
CA SER A 153 7.78 14.62 8.59
C SER A 153 6.50 13.79 8.59
N LEU A 154 6.39 12.88 9.57
CA LEU A 154 5.23 12.00 9.76
C LEU A 154 4.26 12.62 10.75
N LYS A 155 2.96 12.43 10.51
CA LYS A 155 1.91 12.71 11.50
C LYS A 155 2.01 11.72 12.67
N PRO A 156 1.50 12.06 13.86
CA PRO A 156 1.48 11.13 15.00
C PRO A 156 0.86 9.76 14.66
N ARG A 157 -0.23 9.74 13.88
CA ARG A 157 -0.92 8.51 13.44
C ARG A 157 -0.12 7.63 12.49
N GLU A 158 0.99 8.13 11.94
CA GLU A 158 1.84 7.38 11.01
C GLU A 158 3.04 6.73 11.71
N LEU A 159 3.39 7.18 12.92
CA LEU A 159 4.58 6.72 13.63
C LEU A 159 4.52 5.24 14.02
N THR A 160 3.33 4.67 14.08
CA THR A 160 3.08 3.26 14.38
C THR A 160 2.72 2.44 13.15
N LYS A 161 2.63 3.06 11.96
CA LYS A 161 2.26 2.34 10.75
C LYS A 161 3.39 1.44 10.28
N LEU A 162 3.03 0.25 9.80
CA LEU A 162 3.96 -0.71 9.19
C LEU A 162 4.68 -0.11 7.97
N ASP A 163 4.05 0.86 7.32
CA ASP A 163 4.57 1.57 6.16
C ASP A 163 5.91 2.32 6.34
N TRP A 164 6.34 2.60 7.58
CA TRP A 164 7.48 3.48 7.89
C TRP A 164 8.50 2.86 8.86
N ASP A 165 8.45 1.54 9.07
CA ASP A 165 9.41 0.79 9.89
C ASP A 165 10.60 0.25 9.06
N ASP A 166 11.42 -0.62 9.65
CA ASP A 166 12.64 -1.18 9.05
C ASP A 166 12.52 -2.67 8.70
N LYS A 167 11.30 -3.15 8.42
CA LYS A 167 11.03 -4.53 8.05
C LYS A 167 10.01 -4.64 6.92
N LEU A 168 9.95 -5.84 6.34
CA LEU A 168 8.89 -6.29 5.46
C LEU A 168 7.94 -7.13 6.29
N THR A 169 6.64 -6.81 6.25
CA THR A 169 5.58 -7.53 6.97
C THR A 169 4.56 -8.08 5.98
N LEU A 170 4.32 -9.40 6.03
CA LEU A 170 3.26 -10.06 5.27
C LEU A 170 2.13 -10.50 6.20
N GLU A 171 0.90 -10.28 5.77
CA GLU A 171 -0.32 -10.81 6.37
C GLU A 171 -0.87 -11.93 5.49
N PHE A 172 -1.20 -13.07 6.10
CA PHE A 172 -1.79 -14.23 5.45
C PHE A 172 -3.17 -14.48 6.05
N ASP A 173 -4.18 -14.46 5.19
CA ASP A 173 -5.60 -14.51 5.55
C ASP A 173 -6.32 -15.71 4.97
N GLY A 174 -7.47 -16.06 5.56
CA GLY A 174 -8.30 -17.20 5.15
C GLY A 174 -7.77 -18.53 5.67
N LYS A 175 -8.18 -19.63 5.05
CA LYS A 175 -7.66 -20.97 5.35
C LYS A 175 -6.33 -21.14 4.63
N THR A 176 -5.24 -20.84 5.33
CA THR A 176 -3.91 -20.77 4.72
C THR A 176 -3.00 -21.88 5.21
N VAL A 177 -2.25 -22.45 4.28
CA VAL A 177 -1.05 -23.24 4.54
C VAL A 177 0.11 -22.65 3.74
N LEU A 178 1.14 -22.20 4.46
CA LEU A 178 2.36 -21.61 3.92
C LEU A 178 3.50 -22.61 4.10
N ALA A 179 4.05 -23.10 2.99
CA ALA A 179 5.16 -24.04 2.99
C ALA A 179 6.51 -23.31 2.89
N ALA A 180 6.60 -22.28 2.03
CA ALA A 180 7.86 -21.55 1.82
C ALA A 180 7.65 -20.06 1.49
N LEU A 181 8.67 -19.26 1.83
CA LEU A 181 8.75 -17.84 1.51
C LEU A 181 10.17 -17.48 1.08
N GLU A 182 10.33 -16.94 -0.12
CA GLU A 182 11.58 -16.31 -0.55
C GLU A 182 11.40 -14.80 -0.60
N ILE A 183 12.35 -14.07 -0.04
CA ILE A 183 12.44 -12.60 -0.10
C ILE A 183 13.77 -12.26 -0.76
N LYS A 184 13.74 -11.42 -1.78
CA LYS A 184 14.96 -11.02 -2.49
C LYS A 184 14.88 -9.57 -2.94
N LYS A 185 15.84 -8.75 -2.52
CA LYS A 185 15.97 -7.38 -3.02
C LYS A 185 16.22 -7.39 -4.53
N VAL A 186 15.50 -6.54 -5.26
CA VAL A 186 15.55 -6.41 -6.72
C VAL A 186 15.66 -4.95 -7.13
N GLU A 187 16.47 -4.69 -8.15
CA GLU A 187 16.78 -3.32 -8.61
C GLU A 187 16.22 -3.00 -10.01
N ASN A 188 15.76 -4.02 -10.74
CA ASN A 188 15.29 -3.94 -12.12
C ASN A 188 13.77 -3.76 -12.26
N GLN A 189 13.09 -3.35 -11.19
CA GLN A 189 11.65 -3.14 -11.17
C GLN A 189 11.31 -1.68 -11.50
N ILE A 190 10.21 -1.46 -12.23
CA ILE A 190 9.60 -0.14 -12.37
C ILE A 190 8.90 0.18 -11.04
N THR A 191 9.19 1.33 -10.45
CA THR A 191 8.50 1.80 -9.25
C THR A 191 7.43 2.81 -9.65
N VAL A 192 6.19 2.56 -9.23
CA VAL A 192 5.09 3.52 -9.32
C VAL A 192 4.92 4.15 -7.95
N PHE A 193 5.37 5.40 -7.82
CA PHE A 193 5.19 6.19 -6.62
C PHE A 193 3.78 6.80 -6.61
N LEU A 194 3.08 6.69 -5.50
CA LEU A 194 1.77 7.30 -5.31
C LEU A 194 1.90 8.51 -4.38
N ALA A 195 1.54 9.69 -4.89
CA ALA A 195 1.39 10.90 -4.10
C ALA A 195 -0.09 11.26 -4.03
N GLY A 196 -0.65 11.27 -2.81
CA GLY A 196 -2.05 11.58 -2.61
C GLY A 196 -2.47 11.73 -1.17
N ASN A 197 -3.78 11.61 -0.93
CA ASN A 197 -4.43 11.83 0.36
C ASN A 197 -5.14 10.57 0.89
N SER A 198 -6.24 10.71 1.65
CA SER A 198 -6.98 9.59 2.25
C SER A 198 -7.63 8.64 1.24
N THR A 199 -7.89 9.09 0.02
CA THR A 199 -8.41 8.25 -1.08
C THR A 199 -7.33 7.34 -1.68
N VAL A 200 -6.05 7.59 -1.37
CA VAL A 200 -4.88 6.88 -1.94
C VAL A 200 -4.07 6.11 -0.89
N VAL A 201 -3.97 6.62 0.35
CA VAL A 201 -3.11 6.10 1.43
C VAL A 201 -3.42 4.66 1.84
N ASN A 202 -2.41 3.91 2.23
CA ASN A 202 -2.62 2.63 2.93
C ASN A 202 -3.31 2.84 4.29
N GLN A 203 -4.49 2.25 4.45
CA GLN A 203 -5.24 2.25 5.70
C GLN A 203 -4.96 0.95 6.46
N GLU A 204 -4.32 1.07 7.61
CA GLU A 204 -3.86 -0.10 8.39
C GLU A 204 -5.00 -0.86 9.08
N GLU A 205 -6.13 -0.21 9.32
CA GLU A 205 -7.19 -0.73 10.18
C GLU A 205 -8.53 -0.73 9.43
N GLU A 206 -9.31 -1.80 9.61
CA GLU A 206 -10.69 -1.90 9.11
C GLU A 206 -11.60 -0.84 9.76
N PRO A 207 -12.69 -0.41 9.11
CA PRO A 207 -13.09 -0.72 7.72
C PRO A 207 -12.41 0.15 6.66
N TRP A 208 -11.47 1.02 7.02
CA TRP A 208 -10.99 2.04 6.10
C TRP A 208 -10.10 1.41 5.03
N ALA A 209 -10.27 1.90 3.80
CA ALA A 209 -9.48 1.47 2.65
C ALA A 209 -9.36 2.57 1.59
N SER A 210 -8.46 2.37 0.64
CA SER A 210 -8.18 3.32 -0.44
C SER A 210 -7.78 2.58 -1.71
N TRP A 211 -7.79 3.24 -2.87
CA TRP A 211 -7.41 2.54 -4.10
C TRP A 211 -5.91 2.23 -4.17
N GLY A 212 -5.06 3.06 -3.54
CA GLY A 212 -3.61 2.90 -3.58
C GLY A 212 -3.12 1.66 -2.81
N GLN A 213 -3.87 1.20 -1.81
CA GLN A 213 -3.60 -0.09 -1.15
C GLN A 213 -4.07 -1.30 -1.97
N MET A 214 -5.06 -1.14 -2.85
CA MET A 214 -5.60 -2.26 -3.64
C MET A 214 -4.87 -2.47 -4.97
N ILE A 215 -4.31 -1.40 -5.54
CA ILE A 215 -3.68 -1.45 -6.86
C ILE A 215 -2.54 -2.48 -7.04
N PRO A 216 -1.74 -2.90 -6.01
CA PRO A 216 -0.67 -3.88 -6.23
C PRO A 216 -1.14 -5.23 -6.77
N ARG A 217 -2.35 -5.67 -6.40
CA ARG A 217 -3.00 -6.93 -6.85
C ARG A 217 -3.04 -7.11 -8.37
N PHE A 218 -3.11 -6.02 -9.11
CA PHE A 218 -3.30 -6.06 -10.55
C PHE A 218 -1.98 -6.18 -11.32
N PHE A 219 -0.84 -6.23 -10.64
CA PHE A 219 0.48 -6.35 -11.26
C PHE A 219 1.17 -7.69 -10.99
N LYS A 220 1.74 -8.27 -12.04
CA LYS A 220 2.73 -9.36 -11.94
C LYS A 220 4.12 -8.78 -11.64
N PRO A 221 5.12 -9.63 -11.33
CA PRO A 221 6.49 -9.16 -11.10
C PRO A 221 7.02 -8.26 -12.24
N GLY A 222 7.71 -7.19 -11.88
CA GLY A 222 8.17 -6.13 -12.79
C GLY A 222 7.79 -4.72 -12.33
N VAL A 223 6.75 -4.59 -11.51
CA VAL A 223 6.24 -3.31 -10.99
C VAL A 223 6.15 -3.35 -9.46
N ALA A 224 6.68 -2.32 -8.80
CA ALA A 224 6.52 -2.08 -7.37
C ALA A 224 5.63 -0.85 -7.13
N ILE A 225 4.68 -0.93 -6.19
CA ILE A 225 3.85 0.22 -5.80
C ILE A 225 4.39 0.81 -4.50
N ALA A 226 4.94 2.02 -4.59
CA ALA A 226 5.48 2.79 -3.46
C ALA A 226 4.46 3.86 -3.05
N ASN A 227 3.59 3.54 -2.09
CA ASN A 227 2.55 4.46 -1.64
C ASN A 227 3.09 5.46 -0.60
N HIS A 228 3.19 6.74 -0.97
CA HIS A 228 3.62 7.83 -0.10
C HIS A 228 2.48 8.77 0.31
N ALA A 229 1.25 8.48 -0.12
CA ALA A 229 0.07 9.24 0.27
C ALA A 229 -0.14 9.21 1.79
N GLU A 230 -0.83 10.22 2.32
CA GLU A 230 -1.32 10.18 3.70
C GLU A 230 -2.62 10.98 3.83
N SER A 231 -3.51 10.49 4.69
CA SER A 231 -4.79 11.12 5.00
C SER A 231 -4.64 12.62 5.26
N GLY A 232 -5.53 13.45 4.72
CA GLY A 232 -5.55 14.89 4.95
C GLY A 232 -4.46 15.72 4.25
N LEU A 233 -3.55 15.11 3.48
CA LEU A 233 -2.55 15.88 2.74
C LEU A 233 -3.17 16.67 1.57
N THR A 234 -2.55 17.82 1.30
CA THR A 234 -2.69 18.64 0.09
C THR A 234 -1.38 18.54 -0.69
N LEU A 235 -1.34 19.04 -1.93
CA LEU A 235 -0.06 19.18 -2.65
C LEU A 235 0.96 19.97 -1.83
N GLY A 236 0.50 21.02 -1.16
CA GLY A 236 1.34 21.90 -0.34
C GLY A 236 1.92 21.19 0.88
N SER A 237 1.10 20.47 1.66
CA SER A 237 1.60 19.75 2.83
C SER A 237 2.44 18.53 2.47
N PHE A 238 2.20 17.89 1.32
CA PHE A 238 3.07 16.81 0.80
C PHE A 238 4.49 17.31 0.47
N LEU A 239 4.59 18.51 -0.13
CA LEU A 239 5.87 19.19 -0.33
C LEU A 239 6.52 19.58 1.00
N GLY A 240 5.75 20.24 1.87
CA GLY A 240 6.22 20.73 3.17
C GLY A 240 6.72 19.62 4.09
N SER A 241 6.11 18.42 4.03
CA SER A 241 6.54 17.24 4.80
C SER A 241 7.68 16.46 4.13
N LYS A 242 8.26 16.98 3.04
CA LYS A 242 9.38 16.38 2.29
C LYS A 242 9.09 15.02 1.65
N ARG A 243 7.83 14.65 1.44
CA ARG A 243 7.47 13.38 0.80
C ARG A 243 7.89 13.34 -0.65
N LEU A 244 7.71 14.44 -1.39
CA LEU A 244 8.20 14.52 -2.77
C LEU A 244 9.72 14.41 -2.81
N THR A 245 10.43 15.06 -1.88
CA THR A 245 11.88 14.93 -1.76
C THR A 245 12.31 13.48 -1.52
N LYS A 246 11.62 12.75 -0.64
CA LYS A 246 11.86 11.31 -0.42
C LYS A 246 11.67 10.51 -1.71
N VAL A 247 10.51 10.65 -2.37
CA VAL A 247 10.22 9.98 -3.65
C VAL A 247 11.34 10.24 -4.67
N LEU A 248 11.71 11.50 -4.88
CA LEU A 248 12.74 11.89 -5.86
C LEU A 248 14.16 11.44 -5.48
N SER A 249 14.43 11.16 -4.20
CA SER A 249 15.74 10.65 -3.75
C SER A 249 15.96 9.18 -4.13
N VAL A 250 14.89 8.40 -4.28
CA VAL A 250 14.95 6.97 -4.60
C VAL A 250 14.44 6.63 -6.02
N MET A 251 13.83 7.60 -6.70
CA MET A 251 13.34 7.47 -8.06
C MET A 251 14.47 7.23 -9.07
N LYS A 252 14.24 6.29 -9.99
CA LYS A 252 15.10 5.97 -11.13
C LYS A 252 14.45 6.40 -12.45
N PRO A 253 15.24 6.63 -13.51
CA PRO A 253 14.67 6.87 -14.85
C PRO A 253 13.72 5.75 -15.28
N GLY A 254 12.55 6.12 -15.79
CA GLY A 254 11.49 5.17 -16.18
C GLY A 254 10.50 4.80 -15.08
N ASP A 255 10.74 5.18 -13.82
CA ASP A 255 9.75 5.09 -12.75
C ASP A 255 8.59 6.07 -12.99
N TYR A 256 7.43 5.80 -12.38
CA TYR A 256 6.24 6.64 -12.50
C TYR A 256 5.96 7.41 -11.20
N LEU A 257 5.42 8.63 -11.32
CA LEU A 257 4.79 9.33 -10.19
C LEU A 257 3.33 9.62 -10.52
N PHE A 258 2.42 8.96 -9.80
CA PHE A 258 0.98 9.22 -9.90
C PHE A 258 0.62 10.26 -8.84
N VAL A 259 0.00 11.36 -9.27
CA VAL A 259 -0.33 12.51 -8.42
C VAL A 259 -1.84 12.69 -8.36
N GLU A 260 -2.45 12.41 -7.21
CA GLU A 260 -3.88 12.61 -6.95
C GLU A 260 -4.14 13.54 -5.75
N PHE A 261 -4.64 14.73 -6.03
CA PHE A 261 -5.00 15.72 -5.01
C PHE A 261 -6.24 16.53 -5.42
N GLY A 262 -6.77 17.35 -4.50
CA GLY A 262 -7.96 18.18 -4.72
C GLY A 262 -8.93 18.19 -3.54
N HIS A 263 -9.18 17.03 -2.92
CA HIS A 263 -10.13 16.89 -1.80
C HIS A 263 -9.84 17.83 -0.62
N ASN A 264 -8.56 18.00 -0.29
CA ASN A 264 -8.11 18.86 0.80
C ASN A 264 -7.66 20.23 0.29
N ASP A 265 -7.09 20.30 -0.91
CA ASP A 265 -6.61 21.55 -1.52
C ASP A 265 -7.76 22.56 -1.71
N GLN A 266 -9.00 22.10 -1.94
CA GLN A 266 -10.18 22.99 -2.01
C GLN A 266 -10.53 23.70 -0.69
N LYS A 267 -9.98 23.24 0.42
CA LYS A 267 -10.21 23.80 1.75
C LYS A 267 -9.18 24.87 2.09
N ASP A 268 -8.08 24.97 1.35
CA ASP A 268 -7.07 26.01 1.55
C ASP A 268 -7.69 27.39 1.31
N LYS A 269 -7.46 28.34 2.24
CA LYS A 269 -8.07 29.70 2.24
C LYS A 269 -7.05 30.84 2.22
N GLY A 270 -5.78 30.57 1.94
CA GLY A 270 -4.77 31.60 1.83
C GLY A 270 -5.00 32.50 0.60
N PRO A 271 -4.39 33.70 0.57
CA PRO A 271 -4.56 34.67 -0.54
C PRO A 271 -4.06 34.15 -1.90
N ASN A 272 -3.26 33.08 -1.88
CA ASN A 272 -2.74 32.44 -3.09
C ASN A 272 -3.41 31.09 -3.39
N ASP A 273 -4.37 30.65 -2.58
CA ASP A 273 -4.98 29.34 -2.74
C ASP A 273 -6.13 29.35 -3.74
N GLY A 274 -6.17 28.31 -4.58
CA GLY A 274 -7.19 28.14 -5.61
C GLY A 274 -6.80 27.12 -6.68
N ALA A 275 -7.82 26.57 -7.34
CA ALA A 275 -7.67 25.52 -8.36
C ALA A 275 -6.71 25.94 -9.48
N TYR A 276 -6.93 27.11 -10.09
CA TYR A 276 -6.11 27.65 -11.19
C TYR A 276 -4.93 28.53 -10.73
N LYS A 277 -4.53 28.41 -9.47
CA LYS A 277 -3.39 29.13 -8.88
C LYS A 277 -2.48 28.14 -8.16
N SER A 278 -2.44 28.14 -6.82
CA SER A 278 -1.50 27.32 -6.06
C SER A 278 -1.63 25.82 -6.35
N TYR A 279 -2.84 25.32 -6.65
CA TYR A 279 -3.03 23.91 -7.01
C TYR A 279 -2.35 23.56 -8.35
N THR A 280 -2.66 24.29 -9.44
CA THR A 280 -1.98 24.07 -10.73
C THR A 280 -0.48 24.34 -10.67
N GLU A 281 -0.03 25.36 -9.95
CA GLU A 281 1.39 25.67 -9.77
C GLU A 281 2.14 24.52 -9.10
N ARG A 282 1.56 23.95 -8.02
CA ARG A 282 2.15 22.81 -7.33
C ARG A 282 2.12 21.54 -8.17
N LEU A 283 1.05 21.26 -8.93
CA LEU A 283 1.04 20.14 -9.89
C LEU A 283 2.20 20.26 -10.90
N LYS A 284 2.42 21.45 -11.46
CA LYS A 284 3.54 21.71 -12.39
C LYS A 284 4.90 21.51 -11.72
N THR A 285 5.04 21.83 -10.44
CA THR A 285 6.24 21.50 -9.66
C THR A 285 6.48 19.98 -9.58
N PHE A 286 5.46 19.18 -9.23
CA PHE A 286 5.60 17.71 -9.18
C PHE A 286 6.03 17.14 -10.54
N ILE A 287 5.40 17.61 -11.62
CA ILE A 287 5.72 17.19 -13.00
C ILE A 287 7.17 17.55 -13.34
N THR A 288 7.57 18.80 -13.08
CA THR A 288 8.92 19.30 -13.39
C THR A 288 9.99 18.52 -12.64
N GLU A 289 9.81 18.32 -11.33
CA GLU A 289 10.80 17.61 -10.51
C GLU A 289 10.88 16.12 -10.86
N THR A 290 9.75 15.49 -11.19
CA THR A 290 9.73 14.09 -11.67
C THR A 290 10.51 13.95 -12.97
N ARG A 291 10.29 14.84 -13.94
CA ARG A 291 11.01 14.83 -15.23
C ARG A 291 12.52 15.01 -15.04
N LYS A 292 12.96 15.86 -14.10
CA LYS A 292 14.39 16.03 -13.78
C LYS A 292 15.08 14.74 -13.33
N LYS A 293 14.33 13.78 -12.78
CA LYS A 293 14.81 12.44 -12.40
C LYS A 293 14.70 11.40 -13.52
N GLY A 294 14.18 11.78 -14.69
CA GLY A 294 13.84 10.85 -15.76
C GLY A 294 12.60 10.01 -15.47
N GLY A 295 11.81 10.38 -14.46
CA GLY A 295 10.54 9.74 -14.14
C GLY A 295 9.41 10.20 -15.05
N ILE A 296 8.32 9.45 -15.04
CA ILE A 296 7.13 9.66 -15.87
C ILE A 296 5.98 10.14 -14.97
N PRO A 297 5.66 11.45 -14.96
CA PRO A 297 4.55 11.96 -14.18
C PRO A 297 3.21 11.60 -14.85
N VAL A 298 2.23 11.22 -14.02
CA VAL A 298 0.84 10.96 -14.42
C VAL A 298 -0.06 11.71 -13.46
N ILE A 299 -0.97 12.53 -13.99
CA ILE A 299 -2.02 13.14 -13.16
C ILE A 299 -3.16 12.16 -13.04
N VAL A 300 -3.62 11.95 -11.81
CA VAL A 300 -4.86 11.26 -11.49
C VAL A 300 -5.79 12.32 -10.89
N THR A 301 -6.94 12.58 -11.49
CA THR A 301 -7.90 13.52 -10.88
C THR A 301 -8.41 12.95 -9.56
N SER A 302 -8.72 13.78 -8.56
CA SER A 302 -9.37 13.30 -7.33
C SER A 302 -10.69 12.59 -7.62
N THR A 303 -11.00 11.51 -6.88
CA THR A 303 -12.28 10.81 -6.99
C THR A 303 -13.46 11.77 -6.80
N SER A 304 -14.60 11.49 -7.44
CA SER A 304 -15.85 12.18 -7.10
C SER A 304 -16.29 11.79 -5.68
N ARG A 305 -16.89 12.73 -4.94
CA ARG A 305 -17.52 12.40 -3.65
C ARG A 305 -18.89 11.78 -3.88
N ARG A 306 -19.33 10.89 -2.99
CA ARG A 306 -20.72 10.38 -2.99
C ARG A 306 -21.66 11.50 -2.52
N SER A 307 -22.13 12.32 -3.46
CA SER A 307 -23.12 13.38 -3.23
C SER A 307 -24.07 13.41 -4.42
N PHE A 308 -25.34 13.12 -4.18
CA PHE A 308 -26.38 13.08 -5.20
C PHE A 308 -27.21 14.35 -5.15
N ASP A 309 -27.59 14.88 -6.32
CA ASP A 309 -28.57 15.94 -6.46
C ASP A 309 -30.01 15.41 -6.38
N SER A 310 -31.00 16.30 -6.52
CA SER A 310 -32.43 15.94 -6.48
C SER A 310 -32.88 15.04 -7.64
N THR A 311 -32.06 14.86 -8.67
CA THR A 311 -32.32 13.95 -9.80
C THR A 311 -31.74 12.55 -9.58
N GLY A 312 -31.03 12.35 -8.46
CA GLY A 312 -30.33 11.10 -8.16
C GLY A 312 -29.04 10.94 -8.96
N LYS A 313 -28.41 12.03 -9.39
CA LYS A 313 -27.11 12.03 -10.09
C LYS A 313 -26.01 12.63 -9.23
N ILE A 314 -24.78 12.13 -9.39
CA ILE A 314 -23.60 12.68 -8.72
C ILE A 314 -23.40 14.14 -9.13
N GLN A 315 -23.33 15.01 -8.13
CA GLN A 315 -23.03 16.42 -8.31
C GLN A 315 -21.56 16.73 -7.99
N ASN A 316 -20.99 17.71 -8.69
CA ASN A 316 -19.63 18.17 -8.43
C ASN A 316 -19.57 18.94 -7.10
N THR A 317 -18.79 18.42 -6.16
CA THR A 317 -18.54 19.02 -4.84
C THR A 317 -17.08 19.45 -4.64
N LEU A 318 -16.26 19.33 -5.69
CA LEU A 318 -14.84 19.68 -5.70
C LEU A 318 -14.55 20.99 -6.42
N GLY A 319 -15.58 21.71 -6.87
CA GLY A 319 -15.43 22.93 -7.66
C GLY A 319 -14.56 22.71 -8.89
N ASP A 320 -13.65 23.63 -9.17
CA ASP A 320 -12.81 23.64 -10.37
C ASP A 320 -11.59 22.71 -10.30
N PHE A 321 -11.34 22.04 -9.18
CA PHE A 321 -10.09 21.29 -8.96
C PHE A 321 -9.90 20.12 -9.95
N PRO A 322 -10.92 19.29 -10.26
CA PRO A 322 -10.78 18.27 -11.30
C PRO A 322 -10.45 18.85 -12.68
N ASP A 323 -11.09 19.96 -13.07
CA ASP A 323 -10.83 20.62 -14.35
C ASP A 323 -9.45 21.29 -14.41
N ALA A 324 -8.98 21.86 -13.30
CA ALA A 324 -7.62 22.36 -13.17
C ALA A 324 -6.58 21.25 -13.36
N ALA A 325 -6.81 20.05 -12.80
CA ALA A 325 -5.93 18.89 -13.01
C ALA A 325 -5.91 18.45 -14.49
N ARG A 326 -7.09 18.36 -15.13
CA ARG A 326 -7.21 18.07 -16.58
C ARG A 326 -6.46 19.09 -17.43
N LYS A 327 -6.60 20.38 -17.09
CA LYS A 327 -5.92 21.49 -17.77
C LYS A 327 -4.41 21.35 -17.67
N VAL A 328 -3.86 21.09 -16.48
CA VAL A 328 -2.41 20.89 -16.31
C VAL A 328 -1.92 19.68 -17.10
N ALA A 329 -2.63 18.54 -17.05
CA ALA A 329 -2.22 17.35 -17.80
C ALA A 329 -2.14 17.62 -19.31
N LYS A 330 -3.12 18.36 -19.85
CA LYS A 330 -3.15 18.81 -21.24
C LYS A 330 -2.01 19.79 -21.58
N GLU A 331 -1.82 20.82 -20.76
CA GLU A 331 -0.77 21.84 -20.97
C GLU A 331 0.64 21.24 -20.92
N GLU A 332 0.86 20.33 -19.98
CA GLU A 332 2.15 19.67 -19.79
C GLU A 332 2.32 18.47 -20.73
N ASN A 333 1.30 18.11 -21.51
CA ASN A 333 1.30 16.95 -22.41
C ASN A 333 1.72 15.65 -21.69
N ILE A 334 1.03 15.33 -20.59
CA ILE A 334 1.24 14.09 -19.82
C ILE A 334 -0.05 13.28 -19.75
N ALA A 335 0.08 12.00 -19.39
CA ALA A 335 -1.07 11.13 -19.22
C ALA A 335 -1.98 11.61 -18.09
N LEU A 336 -3.28 11.44 -18.31
CA LEU A 336 -4.34 11.74 -17.36
C LEU A 336 -5.17 10.48 -17.10
N ILE A 337 -5.27 10.06 -15.85
CA ILE A 337 -6.29 9.11 -15.40
C ILE A 337 -7.43 9.93 -14.79
N ASP A 338 -8.53 10.06 -15.52
CA ASP A 338 -9.70 10.84 -15.10
C ASP A 338 -10.60 10.04 -14.15
N LEU A 339 -10.05 9.76 -12.97
CA LEU A 339 -10.73 9.00 -11.92
C LEU A 339 -11.98 9.72 -11.40
N ASN A 340 -12.05 11.05 -11.53
CA ASN A 340 -13.20 11.85 -11.14
C ASN A 340 -14.44 11.47 -11.97
N VAL A 341 -14.29 11.38 -13.30
CA VAL A 341 -15.35 10.94 -14.21
C VAL A 341 -15.70 9.48 -13.97
N MET A 342 -14.71 8.59 -13.88
CA MET A 342 -14.96 7.15 -13.71
C MET A 342 -15.69 6.85 -12.39
N THR A 343 -15.31 7.50 -11.29
CA THR A 343 -16.00 7.30 -10.00
C THR A 343 -17.38 7.96 -9.95
N ALA A 344 -17.61 9.05 -10.69
CA ALA A 344 -18.97 9.57 -10.87
C ALA A 344 -19.85 8.58 -11.64
N GLN A 345 -19.33 7.93 -12.68
CA GLN A 345 -20.03 6.87 -13.41
C GLN A 345 -20.34 5.68 -12.49
N LEU A 346 -19.35 5.22 -11.72
CA LEU A 346 -19.49 4.16 -10.71
C LEU A 346 -20.63 4.43 -9.73
N PHE A 347 -20.64 5.60 -9.08
CA PHE A 347 -21.68 5.90 -8.12
C PHE A 347 -23.04 6.15 -8.77
N ASN A 348 -23.09 6.69 -10.00
CA ASN A 348 -24.34 6.82 -10.75
C ASN A 348 -24.92 5.45 -11.15
N ALA A 349 -24.09 4.47 -11.46
CA ALA A 349 -24.52 3.10 -11.79
C ALA A 349 -25.07 2.37 -10.56
N LEU A 350 -24.39 2.51 -9.41
CA LEU A 350 -24.89 1.98 -8.13
C LEU A 350 -26.16 2.72 -7.65
N GLY A 351 -26.29 4.00 -7.99
CA GLY A 351 -27.31 4.88 -7.43
C GLY A 351 -27.06 5.21 -5.96
N GLU A 352 -27.95 6.02 -5.38
CA GLU A 352 -27.73 6.56 -4.04
C GLU A 352 -27.64 5.46 -2.98
N GLU A 353 -28.61 4.56 -2.88
CA GLU A 353 -28.61 3.58 -1.78
C GLU A 353 -27.50 2.53 -1.90
N GLN A 354 -27.31 1.91 -3.07
CA GLN A 354 -26.29 0.86 -3.19
C GLN A 354 -24.87 1.42 -3.12
N SER A 355 -24.64 2.67 -3.54
CA SER A 355 -23.30 3.27 -3.46
C SER A 355 -22.79 3.38 -2.02
N LYS A 356 -23.64 3.40 -0.98
CA LYS A 356 -23.21 3.35 0.43
C LYS A 356 -22.29 2.16 0.71
N LYS A 357 -22.47 1.04 0.01
CA LYS A 357 -21.66 -0.18 0.18
C LYS A 357 -20.22 -0.06 -0.32
N ALA A 358 -19.89 0.97 -1.10
CA ALA A 358 -18.52 1.30 -1.49
C ALA A 358 -17.83 2.24 -0.48
N LEU A 359 -18.56 2.74 0.52
CA LEU A 359 -18.05 3.66 1.53
C LEU A 359 -18.15 3.03 2.92
N VAL A 360 -17.60 3.72 3.92
CA VAL A 360 -17.72 3.32 5.32
C VAL A 360 -19.11 3.71 5.85
N HIS A 361 -20.11 2.92 5.44
CA HIS A 361 -21.47 2.90 5.99
C HIS A 361 -21.71 1.54 6.63
N TYR A 362 -21.76 1.51 7.96
CA TYR A 362 -21.92 0.28 8.73
C TYR A 362 -22.93 0.47 9.86
N PRO A 363 -23.85 -0.49 10.08
CA PRO A 363 -24.69 -0.49 11.28
C PRO A 363 -23.87 -0.46 12.57
N ALA A 364 -24.49 -0.02 13.67
CA ALA A 364 -23.87 -0.10 14.99
C ALA A 364 -23.43 -1.55 15.30
N ASN A 365 -22.32 -1.69 16.01
CA ASN A 365 -21.69 -2.95 16.40
C ASN A 365 -21.16 -3.81 15.24
N SER A 366 -20.88 -3.22 14.08
CA SER A 366 -20.16 -3.93 13.00
C SER A 366 -18.69 -4.13 13.34
N TYR A 367 -18.09 -3.16 14.04
CA TYR A 367 -16.70 -3.22 14.53
C TYR A 367 -16.62 -3.11 16.06
N PRO A 368 -15.56 -3.64 16.70
CA PRO A 368 -15.35 -3.52 18.14
C PRO A 368 -15.46 -2.07 18.66
N GLY A 369 -16.25 -1.87 19.71
CA GLY A 369 -16.44 -0.56 20.35
C GLY A 369 -17.33 0.42 19.58
N GLN A 370 -17.94 0.01 18.47
CA GLN A 370 -18.76 0.86 17.61
C GLN A 370 -20.23 0.92 18.08
N ASP A 371 -20.57 1.75 19.04
CA ASP A 371 -21.93 1.86 19.60
C ASP A 371 -22.95 2.57 18.66
N LYS A 372 -22.46 3.29 17.64
CA LYS A 372 -23.26 4.08 16.69
C LYS A 372 -22.99 3.68 15.25
N PRO A 373 -23.96 3.85 14.32
CA PRO A 373 -23.69 3.63 12.90
C PRO A 373 -22.55 4.52 12.37
N LEU A 374 -21.71 3.95 11.52
CA LEU A 374 -20.79 4.72 10.68
C LEU A 374 -21.54 5.12 9.39
N ALA A 375 -21.35 6.37 8.94
CA ALA A 375 -22.01 6.91 7.74
C ALA A 375 -21.12 7.95 7.06
N ASP A 376 -20.01 7.50 6.46
CA ASP A 376 -19.05 8.36 5.78
C ASP A 376 -19.27 8.37 4.25
N ASN A 377 -19.34 9.54 3.62
CA ASN A 377 -19.57 9.69 2.16
C ASN A 377 -18.29 10.01 1.36
N THR A 378 -17.11 9.79 1.94
CA THR A 378 -15.84 10.17 1.34
C THR A 378 -14.81 9.06 1.42
N HIS A 379 -14.73 8.34 2.54
CA HIS A 379 -13.76 7.29 2.74
C HIS A 379 -14.34 5.92 2.37
N PHE A 380 -13.55 5.16 1.63
CA PHE A 380 -13.94 3.87 1.08
C PHE A 380 -13.76 2.76 2.10
N ASN A 381 -14.56 1.71 1.94
CA ASN A 381 -14.28 0.40 2.51
C ASN A 381 -13.50 -0.46 1.48
N PRO A 382 -13.08 -1.70 1.82
CA PRO A 382 -12.27 -2.52 0.91
C PRO A 382 -12.90 -2.75 -0.46
N TYR A 383 -14.23 -2.92 -0.54
CA TYR A 383 -14.94 -3.07 -1.80
C TYR A 383 -14.81 -1.81 -2.67
N GLY A 384 -15.19 -0.64 -2.15
CA GLY A 384 -15.11 0.60 -2.93
C GLY A 384 -13.67 0.97 -3.31
N ALA A 385 -12.72 0.70 -2.43
CA ALA A 385 -11.31 0.85 -2.70
C ALA A 385 -10.83 -0.04 -3.87
N TYR A 386 -11.34 -1.27 -3.96
CA TYR A 386 -11.03 -2.20 -5.05
C TYR A 386 -11.61 -1.69 -6.37
N GLU A 387 -12.90 -1.33 -6.41
CA GLU A 387 -13.56 -0.77 -7.60
C GLU A 387 -12.83 0.47 -8.16
N ILE A 388 -12.39 1.36 -7.27
CA ILE A 388 -11.65 2.55 -7.67
C ILE A 388 -10.24 2.19 -8.17
N ALA A 389 -9.58 1.18 -7.60
CA ALA A 389 -8.32 0.68 -8.15
C ALA A 389 -8.53 0.08 -9.55
N GLN A 390 -9.64 -0.61 -9.81
CA GLN A 390 -9.98 -1.07 -11.17
C GLN A 390 -10.16 0.09 -12.15
N CYS A 391 -10.77 1.22 -11.71
CA CYS A 391 -10.82 2.44 -12.52
C CYS A 391 -9.42 2.97 -12.86
N VAL A 392 -8.47 2.92 -11.92
CA VAL A 392 -7.07 3.30 -12.19
C VAL A 392 -6.41 2.35 -13.20
N ILE A 393 -6.65 1.05 -13.12
CA ILE A 393 -6.16 0.07 -14.13
C ILE A 393 -6.78 0.34 -15.51
N LEU A 394 -8.06 0.65 -15.58
CA LEU A 394 -8.71 1.07 -16.82
C LEU A 394 -8.06 2.35 -17.38
N GLY A 395 -7.77 3.31 -16.52
CA GLY A 395 -7.01 4.52 -16.87
C GLY A 395 -5.62 4.22 -17.43
N ILE A 396 -4.86 3.33 -16.79
CA ILE A 396 -3.55 2.84 -17.27
C ILE A 396 -3.66 2.26 -18.69
N LYS A 397 -4.69 1.44 -18.94
CA LYS A 397 -4.95 0.85 -20.27
C LYS A 397 -5.32 1.91 -21.31
N ASN A 398 -6.24 2.82 -20.97
CA ASN A 398 -6.72 3.86 -21.88
C ASN A 398 -5.61 4.85 -22.28
N GLN A 399 -4.75 5.21 -21.32
CA GLN A 399 -3.57 6.05 -21.56
C GLN A 399 -2.39 5.28 -22.17
N LYS A 400 -2.52 3.96 -22.40
CA LYS A 400 -1.50 3.08 -22.97
C LYS A 400 -0.14 3.19 -22.27
N LEU A 401 -0.17 3.31 -20.93
CA LEU A 401 1.06 3.41 -20.16
C LEU A 401 1.87 2.12 -20.28
N GLY A 402 3.20 2.21 -20.21
CA GLY A 402 4.10 1.04 -20.31
C GLY A 402 3.82 -0.05 -19.28
N LEU A 403 3.13 0.31 -18.19
CA LEU A 403 2.67 -0.57 -17.11
C LEU A 403 1.73 -1.69 -17.58
N ILE A 404 1.03 -1.53 -18.71
CA ILE A 404 0.08 -2.56 -19.23
C ILE A 404 0.74 -3.94 -19.44
N LYS A 405 2.05 -3.96 -19.71
CA LYS A 405 2.83 -5.19 -19.93
C LYS A 405 2.96 -6.05 -18.68
N TYR A 406 2.74 -5.43 -17.52
CA TYR A 406 2.90 -6.02 -16.19
C TYR A 406 1.57 -6.30 -15.51
N LEU A 407 0.43 -6.13 -16.20
CA LEU A 407 -0.85 -6.54 -15.63
C LEU A 407 -0.89 -8.07 -15.50
N VAL A 408 -1.55 -8.53 -14.44
CA VAL A 408 -1.80 -9.97 -14.19
C VAL A 408 -2.60 -10.60 -15.31
N ASP A 409 -2.39 -11.90 -15.53
CA ASP A 409 -3.08 -12.63 -16.61
C ASP A 409 -4.56 -12.90 -16.28
N ASP A 410 -4.92 -12.88 -14.99
CA ASP A 410 -6.28 -13.05 -14.48
C ASP A 410 -6.99 -11.70 -14.22
N LEU A 411 -6.61 -10.66 -14.95
CA LEU A 411 -7.16 -9.32 -14.77
C LEU A 411 -8.71 -9.33 -14.93
N PRO A 412 -9.47 -8.83 -13.96
CA PRO A 412 -10.92 -8.73 -14.09
C PRO A 412 -11.34 -7.87 -15.29
N VAL A 413 -12.47 -8.23 -15.89
CA VAL A 413 -13.17 -7.34 -16.83
C VAL A 413 -13.90 -6.30 -15.98
N PHE A 414 -13.64 -5.03 -16.24
CA PHE A 414 -14.18 -3.94 -15.44
C PHE A 414 -14.73 -2.83 -16.33
N ASP A 415 -15.93 -2.37 -15.98
CA ASP A 415 -16.58 -1.17 -16.52
C ASP A 415 -17.15 -0.38 -15.33
N PRO A 416 -16.78 0.90 -15.13
CA PRO A 416 -17.33 1.69 -14.03
C PRO A 416 -18.85 1.89 -14.14
N SER A 417 -19.49 1.64 -15.28
CA SER A 417 -20.95 1.65 -15.41
C SER A 417 -21.62 0.32 -15.04
N GLU A 418 -20.83 -0.74 -14.84
CA GLU A 418 -21.26 -2.06 -14.38
C GLU A 418 -20.37 -2.54 -13.21
N PRO A 419 -20.48 -1.90 -12.02
CA PRO A 419 -19.70 -2.28 -10.84
C PRO A 419 -19.83 -3.76 -10.48
N ASP A 420 -18.79 -4.31 -9.86
CA ASP A 420 -18.75 -5.73 -9.48
C ASP A 420 -19.87 -6.08 -8.48
N ASP A 421 -20.41 -7.30 -8.59
CA ASP A 421 -21.44 -7.76 -7.65
C ASP A 421 -20.84 -7.96 -6.25
N LEU A 422 -21.22 -7.08 -5.33
CA LEU A 422 -20.83 -7.16 -3.93
C LEU A 422 -21.17 -8.50 -3.28
N SER A 423 -22.21 -9.22 -3.74
CA SER A 423 -22.62 -10.49 -3.14
C SER A 423 -21.55 -11.59 -3.29
N VAL A 424 -20.69 -11.46 -4.30
CA VAL A 424 -19.58 -12.40 -4.57
C VAL A 424 -18.22 -11.85 -4.14
N TRP A 425 -18.12 -10.56 -3.80
CA TRP A 425 -16.92 -9.93 -3.26
C TRP A 425 -16.51 -10.56 -1.92
N LYS A 426 -15.23 -10.89 -1.79
CA LYS A 426 -14.67 -11.51 -0.59
C LYS A 426 -13.45 -10.75 -0.13
N TRP A 427 -13.57 -10.13 1.04
CA TRP A 427 -12.47 -9.51 1.74
C TRP A 427 -12.31 -10.16 3.12
N PRO A 428 -11.25 -10.95 3.35
CA PRO A 428 -10.94 -11.38 4.71
C PRO A 428 -10.40 -10.17 5.50
N GLU A 429 -11.11 -9.79 6.55
CA GLU A 429 -10.75 -8.65 7.37
C GLU A 429 -9.45 -8.90 8.13
N SER A 430 -8.61 -7.87 8.15
CA SER A 430 -7.41 -7.86 8.99
C SER A 430 -7.81 -7.78 10.48
N PRO A 431 -7.02 -8.35 11.42
CA PRO A 431 -7.33 -8.28 12.86
C PRO A 431 -7.49 -6.87 13.44
N GLY A 432 -6.83 -5.87 12.86
CA GLY A 432 -6.89 -4.48 13.31
C GLY A 432 -8.12 -3.74 12.76
N SER A 433 -8.84 -3.03 13.64
CA SER A 433 -9.99 -2.20 13.28
C SER A 433 -9.99 -0.90 14.09
N SER A 434 -10.46 0.19 13.50
CA SER A 434 -10.48 1.49 14.13
C SER A 434 -11.70 2.32 13.74
N LEU A 435 -12.28 2.98 14.73
CA LEU A 435 -13.38 3.92 14.53
C LEU A 435 -12.88 5.32 14.19
N VAL A 436 -11.55 5.52 14.21
CA VAL A 436 -10.94 6.83 13.93
C VAL A 436 -11.01 7.09 12.43
N LYS A 437 -11.95 7.95 12.06
CA LYS A 437 -12.11 8.44 10.70
C LYS A 437 -10.78 9.00 10.13
N PRO A 438 -10.40 8.64 8.89
CA PRO A 438 -9.26 9.25 8.21
C PRO A 438 -9.42 10.76 8.05
N ASP A 439 -8.31 11.50 8.20
CA ASP A 439 -8.28 12.93 7.87
C ASP A 439 -8.57 13.10 6.37
N GLY A 440 -9.36 14.08 5.97
CA GLY A 440 -9.60 14.29 4.53
C GLY A 440 -10.97 14.88 4.18
N ASN A 441 -11.91 14.84 5.12
CA ASN A 441 -13.20 15.49 4.96
C ASN A 441 -13.56 16.37 6.14
#